data_AF-A0A158K0W4-F1
#
_entry.id   AF-A0A158K0W4-F1
#
_cell.length_a   1.000
_cell.length_b   1.000
_cell.length_c   1.000
_cell.angle_alpha   90.00
_cell.angle_beta   90.00
_cell.angle_gamma   90.00
#
_symmetry.space_group_name_H-M   'P 1'
#
loop_
_entity.id
_entity.type
_entity.pdbx_description
1 polymer ?
#
loop_
_entity_poly.entity_id
_entity_poly.type
_entity_poly.pdbx_seq_one_letter_code
_entity_poly.pdbx_strand_id
1 'polypeptide(L)'
;MTALGAKYPARKDSKVLGHVGARGTSYWNVRLLNHLFDFDEIRVHSKRPESRDSFAKRLSDDLGKPVIAVDNWEACVRGADIVVEASRLPEPQPLLKTEWIKRGALVMPYGTMSAVEMSLTDIMSKVVVDDWGQCSKGLPFGALRRHVDEDKITEENLHAELGQIVAGRKPGRENDEETILFWHRGLSLSDISLGSAMLEKAKSMGLGQTLRFA
;
A
#
# COMPACT_ATOMS: atom_id res chain seq x y z
N MET A 1 7.56 -2.77 -0.68
CA MET A 1 7.23 -1.33 -0.73
C MET A 1 6.15 -0.94 0.25
N THR A 2 4.92 -1.50 0.20
CA THR A 2 3.80 -1.11 1.09
C THR A 2 4.17 -1.03 2.58
N ALA A 3 4.88 -2.02 3.13
CA ALA A 3 5.30 -2.00 4.54
C ALA A 3 6.28 -0.84 4.87
N LEU A 4 7.21 -0.51 3.98
CA LEU A 4 8.07 0.68 4.12
C LEU A 4 7.23 1.96 3.99
N GLY A 5 6.31 1.97 3.02
CA GLY A 5 5.32 3.03 2.82
C GLY A 5 4.43 3.29 4.02
N ALA A 6 4.28 2.34 4.94
CA ALA A 6 3.60 2.54 6.22
C ALA A 6 4.56 2.89 7.36
N LYS A 7 5.73 2.26 7.42
CA LYS A 7 6.69 2.42 8.53
C LYS A 7 7.04 3.89 8.83
N TYR A 8 7.12 4.74 7.81
CA TYR A 8 7.54 6.14 7.95
C TYR A 8 6.39 7.15 8.07
N PRO A 9 5.29 7.06 7.29
CA PRO A 9 4.20 8.02 7.35
C PRO A 9 2.93 7.55 8.09
N ALA A 10 2.80 6.29 8.51
CA ALA A 10 1.66 5.88 9.33
C ALA A 10 1.81 6.38 10.77
N ARG A 11 0.69 6.50 11.49
CA ARG A 11 0.73 6.71 12.95
C ARG A 11 1.31 5.47 13.62
N LYS A 12 2.20 5.64 14.59
CA LYS A 12 2.88 4.51 15.27
C LYS A 12 1.91 3.64 16.07
N ASP A 13 0.81 4.21 16.52
CA ASP A 13 -0.28 3.58 17.26
C ASP A 13 -1.43 3.12 16.36
N SER A 14 -1.23 2.99 15.04
CA SER A 14 -2.28 2.50 14.12
C SER A 14 -2.78 1.13 14.54
N LYS A 15 -4.09 0.99 14.76
CA LYS A 15 -4.73 -0.22 15.30
C LYS A 15 -5.63 -0.96 14.34
N VAL A 16 -6.15 -0.28 13.31
CA VAL A 16 -7.10 -0.87 12.36
C VAL A 16 -6.52 -0.87 10.94
N LEU A 17 -6.40 -2.06 10.35
CA LEU A 17 -6.02 -2.25 8.95
C LEU A 17 -7.25 -2.58 8.09
N GLY A 18 -7.50 -1.77 7.06
CA GLY A 18 -8.41 -2.09 5.97
C GLY A 18 -7.64 -2.47 4.72
N HIS A 19 -7.82 -3.70 4.22
CA HIS A 19 -7.11 -4.20 3.03
C HIS A 19 -8.09 -4.67 1.95
N VAL A 20 -8.15 -3.93 0.84
CA VAL A 20 -8.99 -4.26 -0.32
C VAL A 20 -8.14 -5.01 -1.35
N GLY A 21 -8.38 -6.31 -1.49
CA GLY A 21 -7.58 -7.21 -2.33
C GLY A 21 -7.20 -8.47 -1.56
N ALA A 22 -7.21 -9.62 -2.25
CA ALA A 22 -6.93 -10.92 -1.63
C ALA A 22 -5.99 -11.80 -2.48
N ARG A 23 -5.17 -11.16 -3.33
CA ARG A 23 -4.32 -11.84 -4.32
C ARG A 23 -2.94 -11.18 -4.44
N GLY A 24 -2.02 -11.86 -5.13
CA GLY A 24 -0.69 -11.32 -5.42
C GLY A 24 0.08 -11.01 -4.14
N THR A 25 0.44 -9.74 -3.96
CA THR A 25 1.20 -9.24 -2.80
C THR A 25 0.36 -9.10 -1.51
N SER A 26 -0.97 -9.21 -1.60
CA SER A 26 -1.89 -8.94 -0.47
C SER A 26 -1.54 -9.72 0.80
N TYR A 27 -1.18 -11.01 0.67
CA TYR A 27 -0.80 -11.86 1.81
C TYR A 27 0.38 -11.25 2.58
N TRP A 28 1.43 -10.89 1.86
CA TRP A 28 2.63 -10.31 2.46
C TRP A 28 2.43 -8.89 2.96
N ASN A 29 1.55 -8.12 2.32
CA ASN A 29 1.19 -6.80 2.85
C ASN A 29 0.58 -6.91 4.24
N VAL A 30 -0.45 -7.74 4.42
CA VAL A 30 -1.11 -7.90 5.73
C VAL A 30 -0.11 -8.41 6.77
N ARG A 31 0.68 -9.44 6.44
CA ARG A 31 1.69 -9.99 7.37
C ARG A 31 2.72 -8.96 7.81
N LEU A 32 3.34 -8.27 6.86
CA LEU A 32 4.41 -7.31 7.15
C LEU A 32 3.88 -6.07 7.86
N LEU A 33 2.69 -5.59 7.50
CA LEU A 33 2.07 -4.48 8.21
C LEU A 33 1.69 -4.90 9.64
N ASN A 34 1.09 -6.07 9.83
CA ASN A 34 0.78 -6.55 11.17
C ASN A 34 2.03 -6.75 12.02
N HIS A 35 3.14 -7.19 11.44
CA HIS A 35 4.42 -7.26 12.16
C HIS A 35 4.92 -5.89 12.63
N LEU A 36 4.65 -4.82 11.87
CA LEU A 36 5.10 -3.46 12.21
C LEU A 36 4.20 -2.75 13.24
N PHE A 37 2.89 -2.99 13.19
CA PHE A 37 1.91 -2.21 13.97
C PHE A 37 1.15 -3.01 15.02
N ASP A 38 1.18 -4.34 14.93
CA ASP A 38 0.41 -5.25 15.78
C ASP A 38 -1.06 -4.81 15.90
N PHE A 39 -1.79 -4.88 14.77
CA PHE A 39 -3.16 -4.38 14.68
C PHE A 39 -4.10 -5.12 15.64
N ASP A 40 -5.00 -4.37 16.24
CA ASP A 40 -6.10 -4.89 17.05
C ASP A 40 -7.20 -5.46 16.15
N GLU A 41 -7.36 -4.89 14.94
CA GLU A 41 -8.35 -5.33 13.95
C GLU A 41 -7.77 -5.32 12.53
N ILE A 42 -7.97 -6.42 11.80
CA ILE A 42 -7.60 -6.56 10.40
C ILE A 42 -8.85 -6.92 9.59
N ARG A 43 -9.24 -6.05 8.66
CA ARG A 43 -10.35 -6.25 7.74
C ARG A 43 -9.82 -6.49 6.34
N VAL A 44 -10.35 -7.50 5.67
CA VAL A 44 -10.03 -7.81 4.28
C VAL A 44 -11.28 -7.88 3.43
N HIS A 45 -11.20 -7.40 2.19
CA HIS A 45 -12.27 -7.54 1.24
C HIS A 45 -11.76 -7.97 -0.14
N SER A 46 -12.56 -8.78 -0.83
CA SER A 46 -12.45 -8.98 -2.27
C SER A 46 -13.82 -9.29 -2.86
N LYS A 47 -13.98 -9.05 -4.18
CA LYS A 47 -15.24 -9.20 -4.91
C LYS A 47 -15.90 -10.57 -4.71
N ARG A 48 -15.09 -11.63 -4.68
CA ARG A 48 -15.57 -13.02 -4.62
C ARG A 48 -15.52 -13.54 -3.17
N PRO A 49 -16.64 -13.98 -2.58
CA PRO A 49 -16.68 -14.47 -1.19
C PRO A 49 -15.64 -15.54 -0.91
N GLU A 50 -15.55 -16.56 -1.76
CA GLU A 50 -14.61 -17.67 -1.61
C GLU A 50 -13.15 -17.20 -1.60
N SER A 51 -12.85 -16.10 -2.31
CA SER A 51 -11.52 -15.51 -2.35
C SER A 51 -11.18 -14.70 -1.10
N ARG A 52 -12.13 -13.98 -0.50
CA ARG A 52 -11.87 -13.21 0.73
C ARG A 52 -11.92 -14.10 1.97
N ASP A 53 -12.81 -15.08 2.01
CA ASP A 53 -12.99 -15.97 3.17
C ASP A 53 -11.79 -16.91 3.32
N SER A 54 -11.32 -17.52 2.21
CA SER A 54 -10.11 -18.35 2.23
C SER A 54 -8.85 -17.54 2.58
N PHE A 55 -8.75 -16.31 2.10
CA PHE A 55 -7.64 -15.41 2.40
C PHE A 55 -7.62 -14.99 3.87
N ALA A 56 -8.77 -14.59 4.41
CA ALA A 56 -8.94 -14.25 5.82
C ALA A 56 -8.63 -15.43 6.73
N LYS A 57 -9.12 -16.63 6.40
CA LYS A 57 -8.81 -17.85 7.16
C LYS A 57 -7.30 -18.11 7.18
N ARG A 58 -6.66 -18.10 6.01
CA ARG A 58 -5.22 -18.36 5.89
C ARG A 58 -4.39 -17.37 6.70
N LEU A 59 -4.72 -16.09 6.65
CA LEU A 59 -4.03 -15.08 7.46
C LEU A 59 -4.33 -15.23 8.95
N SER A 60 -5.55 -15.60 9.32
CA SER A 60 -5.89 -15.83 10.73
C SER A 60 -5.07 -16.98 11.32
N ASP A 61 -4.96 -18.09 10.58
CA ASP A 61 -4.15 -19.25 10.97
C ASP A 61 -2.65 -18.87 11.11
N ASP A 62 -2.12 -18.08 10.18
CA ASP A 62 -0.71 -17.67 10.16
C ASP A 62 -0.35 -16.60 11.21
N LEU A 63 -1.27 -15.68 11.49
CA LEU A 63 -1.04 -14.58 12.45
C LEU A 63 -1.44 -14.96 13.88
N GLY A 64 -2.18 -16.06 14.07
CA GLY A 64 -2.70 -16.46 15.38
C GLY A 64 -3.75 -15.51 15.96
N LYS A 65 -4.39 -14.69 15.11
CA LYS A 65 -5.45 -13.75 15.50
C LYS A 65 -6.50 -13.55 14.39
N PRO A 66 -7.72 -13.09 14.71
CA PRO A 66 -8.77 -12.94 13.71
C PRO A 66 -8.41 -11.96 12.59
N VAL A 67 -8.65 -12.37 11.35
CA VAL A 67 -8.75 -11.51 10.17
C VAL A 67 -10.17 -11.58 9.64
N ILE A 68 -10.84 -10.42 9.55
CA ILE A 68 -12.27 -10.32 9.29
C ILE A 68 -12.49 -10.13 7.79
N ALA A 69 -13.11 -11.11 7.14
CA ALA A 69 -13.61 -10.95 5.78
C ALA A 69 -14.92 -10.14 5.81
N VAL A 70 -14.90 -8.93 5.25
CA VAL A 70 -16.10 -8.08 5.13
C VAL A 70 -16.70 -8.16 3.73
N ASP A 71 -17.99 -7.94 3.61
CA ASP A 71 -18.76 -8.17 2.37
C ASP A 71 -18.81 -6.96 1.43
N ASN A 72 -18.37 -5.78 1.87
CA ASN A 72 -18.35 -4.55 1.08
C ASN A 72 -17.10 -3.68 1.34
N TRP A 73 -16.81 -2.75 0.43
CA TRP A 73 -15.64 -1.88 0.49
C TRP A 73 -15.69 -0.89 1.66
N GLU A 74 -16.86 -0.35 1.95
CA GLU A 74 -17.04 0.64 3.02
C GLU A 74 -16.69 0.04 4.39
N ALA A 75 -17.21 -1.15 4.71
CA ALA A 75 -16.88 -1.85 5.94
C ALA A 75 -15.38 -2.13 6.08
N CYS A 76 -14.68 -2.34 4.95
CA CYS A 76 -13.22 -2.55 4.95
C CYS A 76 -12.46 -1.26 5.22
N VAL A 77 -12.89 -0.14 4.63
CA VAL A 77 -12.14 1.13 4.60
C VAL A 77 -12.51 2.05 5.77
N ARG A 78 -13.80 2.12 6.13
CA ARG A 78 -14.32 3.12 7.06
C ARG A 78 -13.70 2.96 8.44
N GLY A 79 -13.08 4.04 8.91
CA GLY A 79 -12.47 4.09 10.25
C GLY A 79 -11.13 3.36 10.37
N ALA A 80 -10.59 2.80 9.28
CA ALA A 80 -9.26 2.20 9.30
C ALA A 80 -8.17 3.26 9.45
N ASP A 81 -7.11 2.93 10.20
CA ASP A 81 -5.93 3.79 10.36
C ASP A 81 -4.99 3.67 9.16
N ILE A 82 -4.91 2.46 8.60
CA ILE A 82 -4.16 2.18 7.39
C ILE A 82 -5.10 1.50 6.39
N VAL A 83 -5.22 2.10 5.21
CA VAL A 83 -6.02 1.58 4.10
C VAL A 83 -5.07 1.17 2.98
N VAL A 84 -5.19 -0.07 2.54
CA VAL A 84 -4.43 -0.60 1.41
C VAL A 84 -5.39 -1.00 0.32
N GLU A 85 -5.19 -0.46 -0.88
CA GLU A 85 -5.91 -0.88 -2.08
C GLU A 85 -4.96 -1.64 -3.01
N ALA A 86 -5.30 -2.92 -3.19
CA ALA A 86 -4.53 -3.96 -3.85
C ALA A 86 -5.43 -4.81 -4.76
N SER A 87 -6.49 -4.20 -5.29
CA SER A 87 -7.48 -4.87 -6.11
C SER A 87 -6.99 -4.98 -7.56
N ARG A 88 -7.65 -5.85 -8.33
CA ARG A 88 -7.47 -5.93 -9.78
C ARG A 88 -8.79 -5.57 -10.44
N LEU A 89 -8.88 -4.32 -10.88
CA LEU A 89 -10.04 -3.82 -11.61
C LEU A 89 -9.84 -3.96 -13.13
N PRO A 90 -10.88 -4.31 -13.90
CA PRO A 90 -10.84 -4.28 -15.36
C PRO A 90 -10.93 -2.85 -15.92
N GLU A 91 -11.60 -1.95 -15.19
CA GLU A 91 -11.83 -0.55 -15.53
C GLU A 91 -11.82 0.32 -14.26
N PRO A 92 -11.65 1.65 -14.34
CA PRO A 92 -11.64 2.50 -13.16
C PRO A 92 -12.96 2.42 -12.40
N GLN A 93 -12.90 2.18 -11.09
CA GLN A 93 -14.08 2.09 -10.23
C GLN A 93 -13.72 2.58 -8.81
N PRO A 94 -14.30 3.67 -8.31
CA PRO A 94 -14.00 4.17 -6.97
C PRO A 94 -14.40 3.18 -5.86
N LEU A 95 -13.42 2.42 -5.36
CA LEU A 95 -13.54 1.55 -4.19
C LEU A 95 -13.17 2.30 -2.90
N LEU A 96 -12.36 3.35 -3.01
CA LEU A 96 -12.00 4.25 -1.92
C LEU A 96 -12.75 5.57 -2.12
N LYS A 97 -13.79 5.79 -1.31
CA LYS A 97 -14.50 7.08 -1.27
C LYS A 97 -13.92 7.99 -0.20
N THR A 98 -13.92 9.29 -0.49
CA THR A 98 -13.37 10.36 0.36
C THR A 98 -14.01 10.33 1.75
N GLU A 99 -15.34 10.21 1.80
CA GLU A 99 -16.14 10.15 3.04
C GLU A 99 -15.90 8.92 3.93
N TRP A 100 -15.15 7.92 3.44
CA TRP A 100 -14.82 6.71 4.21
C TRP A 100 -13.47 6.83 4.91
N ILE A 101 -12.60 7.72 4.42
CA ILE A 101 -11.24 7.87 4.93
C ILE A 101 -11.29 8.58 6.28
N LYS A 102 -10.74 7.92 7.30
CA LYS A 102 -10.56 8.49 8.64
C LYS A 102 -9.52 9.61 8.59
N ARG A 103 -9.78 10.73 9.28
CA ARG A 103 -8.75 11.75 9.50
C ARG A 103 -7.53 11.15 10.21
N GLY A 104 -6.33 11.49 9.77
CA GLY A 104 -5.10 10.90 10.30
C GLY A 104 -4.72 9.55 9.69
N ALA A 105 -5.51 9.00 8.77
CA ALA A 105 -5.22 7.72 8.13
C ALA A 105 -4.04 7.80 7.15
N LEU A 106 -3.44 6.65 6.90
CA LEU A 106 -2.56 6.42 5.75
C LEU A 106 -3.31 5.63 4.68
N VAL A 107 -3.37 6.14 3.46
CA VAL A 107 -4.03 5.49 2.32
C VAL A 107 -2.99 5.10 1.26
N MET A 108 -2.93 3.82 0.91
CA MET A 108 -1.96 3.26 -0.03
C MET A 108 -2.64 2.55 -1.20
N PRO A 109 -3.08 3.30 -2.23
CA PRO A 109 -3.57 2.69 -3.45
C PRO A 109 -2.39 2.38 -4.38
N TYR A 110 -2.36 1.18 -4.95
CA TYR A 110 -1.31 0.81 -5.92
C TYR A 110 -1.81 -0.07 -7.07
N GLY A 111 -3.13 -0.21 -7.24
CA GLY A 111 -3.71 -0.85 -8.43
C GLY A 111 -3.29 -0.18 -9.74
N THR A 112 -3.24 -0.96 -10.83
CA THR A 112 -2.96 -0.43 -12.18
C THR A 112 -4.16 0.35 -12.76
N MET A 113 -5.38 -0.02 -12.35
CA MET A 113 -6.61 0.68 -12.68
C MET A 113 -7.11 1.42 -11.45
N SER A 114 -7.57 2.66 -11.62
CA SER A 114 -7.90 3.51 -10.48
C SER A 114 -9.08 2.97 -9.68
N ALA A 115 -8.82 2.79 -8.39
CA ALA A 115 -9.82 2.45 -7.38
C ALA A 115 -10.21 3.66 -6.52
N VAL A 116 -9.81 4.86 -6.91
CA VAL A 116 -9.76 6.04 -6.03
C VAL A 116 -10.72 7.11 -6.52
N GLU A 117 -11.57 7.63 -5.64
CA GLU A 117 -12.42 8.78 -5.95
C GLU A 117 -11.60 10.05 -6.22
N MET A 118 -12.04 10.88 -7.17
CA MET A 118 -11.29 12.09 -7.55
C MET A 118 -11.10 13.09 -6.40
N SER A 119 -12.05 13.19 -5.49
CA SER A 119 -11.97 14.08 -4.33
C SER A 119 -11.11 13.54 -3.19
N LEU A 120 -10.60 12.30 -3.28
CA LEU A 120 -9.82 11.71 -2.19
C LEU A 120 -8.52 12.50 -1.93
N THR A 121 -7.93 13.11 -2.96
CA THR A 121 -6.76 13.99 -2.79
C THR A 121 -7.07 15.28 -2.04
N ASP A 122 -8.32 15.71 -2.03
CA ASP A 122 -8.73 17.02 -1.48
C ASP A 122 -8.67 17.04 0.05
N ILE A 123 -8.60 15.86 0.68
CA ILE A 123 -8.45 15.68 2.14
C ILE A 123 -7.03 15.30 2.57
N MET A 124 -6.08 15.16 1.63
CA MET A 124 -4.73 14.69 1.93
C MET A 124 -3.84 15.85 2.37
N SER A 125 -3.25 15.73 3.56
CA SER A 125 -2.25 16.66 4.06
C SER A 125 -0.92 16.49 3.31
N LYS A 126 -0.59 15.26 2.92
CA LYS A 126 0.63 14.92 2.17
C LYS A 126 0.34 13.85 1.12
N VAL A 127 0.91 14.04 -0.07
CA VAL A 127 0.97 13.03 -1.12
C VAL A 127 2.43 12.59 -1.27
N VAL A 128 2.67 11.30 -1.12
CA VAL A 128 3.99 10.67 -1.25
C VAL A 128 3.93 9.67 -2.39
N VAL A 129 4.99 9.59 -3.18
CA VAL A 129 5.14 8.56 -4.23
C VAL A 129 6.41 7.75 -4.04
N ASP A 130 6.58 6.64 -4.75
CA ASP A 130 7.85 5.93 -4.78
C ASP A 130 8.85 6.57 -5.74
N ASP A 131 8.39 7.01 -6.91
CA ASP A 131 9.17 7.75 -7.92
C ASP A 131 8.24 8.66 -8.75
N TRP A 132 8.54 9.96 -8.79
CA TRP A 132 7.72 10.93 -9.53
C TRP A 132 7.85 10.78 -11.04
N GLY A 133 9.03 10.43 -11.55
CA GLY A 133 9.26 10.20 -12.97
C GLY A 133 8.33 9.13 -13.55
N GLN A 134 8.00 8.14 -12.73
CA GLN A 134 7.01 7.10 -12.99
C GLN A 134 5.56 7.53 -12.80
N CYS A 135 5.27 8.61 -12.08
CA CYS A 135 3.90 9.09 -11.85
C CYS A 135 3.47 10.17 -12.86
N SER A 136 4.39 10.69 -13.67
CA SER A 136 4.20 11.82 -14.58
C SER A 136 3.08 11.65 -15.63
N LYS A 137 2.53 12.79 -16.10
CA LYS A 137 1.51 12.88 -17.16
C LYS A 137 1.94 12.13 -18.43
N GLY A 138 0.98 11.65 -19.21
CA GLY A 138 1.20 10.89 -20.46
C GLY A 138 1.43 9.37 -20.32
N LEU A 139 1.98 8.87 -19.21
CA LEU A 139 2.14 7.42 -18.94
C LEU A 139 0.83 6.58 -18.79
N PRO A 140 0.80 5.34 -19.31
CA PRO A 140 -0.35 4.45 -19.12
C PRO A 140 -0.40 3.87 -17.70
N PHE A 141 -1.63 3.68 -17.18
CA PHE A 141 -1.93 2.99 -15.92
C PHE A 141 -1.44 3.67 -14.63
N GLY A 142 -2.12 3.37 -13.51
CA GLY A 142 -1.79 3.86 -12.18
C GLY A 142 -3.01 4.27 -11.37
N ALA A 143 -2.99 3.99 -10.07
CA ALA A 143 -4.14 4.23 -9.19
C ALA A 143 -4.58 5.70 -9.12
N LEU A 144 -3.64 6.64 -9.24
CA LEU A 144 -3.89 8.09 -9.22
C LEU A 144 -3.58 8.74 -10.56
N ARG A 145 -3.58 7.95 -11.63
CA ARG A 145 -3.22 8.44 -12.95
C ARG A 145 -4.11 9.61 -13.39
N ARG A 146 -5.41 9.46 -13.18
CA ARG A 146 -6.40 10.50 -13.49
C ARG A 146 -6.16 11.77 -12.66
N HIS A 147 -5.78 11.64 -11.39
CA HIS A 147 -5.46 12.77 -10.52
C HIS A 147 -4.24 13.55 -11.02
N VAL A 148 -3.24 12.87 -11.58
CA VAL A 148 -2.10 13.55 -12.23
C VAL A 148 -2.51 14.20 -13.54
N ASP A 149 -3.26 13.50 -14.39
CA ASP A 149 -3.69 14.06 -15.68
C ASP A 149 -4.59 15.30 -15.54
N GLU A 150 -5.41 15.35 -14.48
CA GLU A 150 -6.29 16.48 -14.14
C GLU A 150 -5.65 17.51 -13.17
N ASP A 151 -4.32 17.49 -13.00
CA ASP A 151 -3.56 18.46 -12.17
C ASP A 151 -3.94 18.51 -10.68
N LYS A 152 -4.60 17.47 -10.16
CA LYS A 152 -4.84 17.31 -8.72
C LYS A 152 -3.57 16.88 -7.97
N ILE A 153 -2.67 16.17 -8.64
CA ILE A 153 -1.34 15.84 -8.13
C ILE A 153 -0.32 16.33 -9.16
N THR A 154 0.56 17.23 -8.73
CA THR A 154 1.62 17.81 -9.55
C THR A 154 2.95 17.69 -8.82
N GLU A 155 4.06 17.95 -9.50
CA GLU A 155 5.39 17.92 -8.87
C GLU A 155 5.50 18.97 -7.76
N GLU A 156 4.81 20.10 -7.94
CA GLU A 156 4.80 21.22 -7.01
C GLU A 156 4.00 20.94 -5.73
N ASN A 157 2.92 20.16 -5.83
CA ASN A 157 2.08 19.81 -4.68
C ASN A 157 2.40 18.44 -4.06
N LEU A 158 3.30 17.67 -4.68
CA LEU A 158 3.85 16.45 -4.14
C LEU A 158 4.74 16.75 -2.92
N HIS A 159 4.52 16.06 -1.81
CA HIS A 159 5.32 16.28 -0.60
C HIS A 159 6.74 15.73 -0.72
N ALA A 160 6.85 14.47 -1.14
CA ALA A 160 8.12 13.75 -1.25
C ALA A 160 8.01 12.46 -2.05
N GLU A 161 9.15 11.97 -2.51
CA GLU A 161 9.36 10.56 -2.80
C GLU A 161 9.71 9.79 -1.52
N LEU A 162 9.27 8.54 -1.39
CA LEU A 162 9.50 7.73 -0.19
C LEU A 162 10.99 7.62 0.15
N GLY A 163 11.87 7.53 -0.86
CA GLY A 163 13.32 7.49 -0.66
C GLY A 163 13.87 8.73 0.07
N GLN A 164 13.29 9.92 -0.18
CA GLN A 164 13.67 11.15 0.51
C GLN A 164 13.27 11.11 1.99
N ILE A 165 12.10 10.54 2.31
CA ILE A 165 11.64 10.34 3.69
C ILE A 165 12.53 9.33 4.41
N VAL A 166 12.81 8.19 3.78
CA VAL A 166 13.66 7.12 4.33
C VAL A 166 15.07 7.64 4.62
N ALA A 167 15.61 8.50 3.76
CA ALA A 167 16.93 9.10 3.91
C ALA A 167 16.97 10.31 4.87
N GLY A 168 15.84 10.68 5.49
CA GLY A 168 15.76 11.83 6.41
C GLY A 168 15.87 13.21 5.74
N ARG A 169 15.70 13.29 4.41
CA ARG A 169 15.76 14.54 3.63
C ARG A 169 14.45 15.31 3.66
N LYS A 170 13.33 14.62 3.87
CA LYS A 170 11.98 15.16 4.01
C LYS A 170 11.31 14.48 5.21
N PRO A 171 10.47 15.18 5.99
CA PRO A 171 9.75 14.54 7.08
C PRO A 171 8.69 13.58 6.53
N GLY A 172 8.40 12.51 7.28
CA GLY A 172 7.24 11.65 7.04
C GLY A 172 5.97 12.29 7.61
N ARG A 173 5.35 11.61 8.57
CA ARG A 173 4.30 12.18 9.41
C ARG A 173 4.90 13.13 10.45
N GLU A 174 4.26 14.26 10.67
CA GLU A 174 4.65 15.29 11.64
C GLU A 174 3.63 15.44 12.78
N ASN A 175 2.36 15.08 12.54
CA ASN A 175 1.33 15.01 13.59
C ASN A 175 0.25 13.96 13.28
N ASP A 176 -0.57 13.61 14.27
CA ASP A 176 -1.55 12.53 14.17
C ASP A 176 -2.79 12.89 13.34
N GLU A 177 -3.02 14.18 13.06
CA GLU A 177 -4.16 14.65 12.28
C GLU A 177 -3.91 14.59 10.76
N GLU A 178 -2.66 14.38 10.31
CA GLU A 178 -2.32 14.33 8.89
C GLU A 178 -2.94 13.11 8.21
N THR A 179 -3.81 13.32 7.23
CA THR A 179 -4.22 12.25 6.34
C THR A 179 -3.20 12.16 5.22
N ILE A 180 -2.53 11.01 5.06
CA ILE A 180 -1.42 10.86 4.13
C ILE A 180 -1.79 9.85 3.05
N LEU A 181 -1.51 10.20 1.81
CA LEU A 181 -1.57 9.28 0.70
C LEU A 181 -0.16 8.85 0.31
N PHE A 182 0.05 7.54 0.17
CA PHE A 182 1.26 7.00 -0.44
C PHE A 182 0.92 6.13 -1.65
N TRP A 183 1.19 6.63 -2.84
CA TRP A 183 1.00 5.90 -4.09
C TRP A 183 2.32 5.34 -4.57
N HIS A 184 2.43 4.01 -4.64
CA HIS A 184 3.60 3.36 -5.21
C HIS A 184 3.23 2.51 -6.42
N ARG A 185 4.12 2.43 -7.41
CA ARG A 185 3.96 1.52 -8.57
C ARG A 185 4.91 0.32 -8.54
N GLY A 186 5.93 0.40 -7.69
CA GLY A 186 7.01 -0.57 -7.62
C GLY A 186 8.22 -0.09 -8.42
N LEU A 187 9.41 -0.27 -7.84
CA LEU A 187 10.68 0.11 -8.45
C LEU A 187 11.53 -1.14 -8.62
N SER A 188 12.07 -1.35 -9.82
CA SER A 188 12.99 -2.46 -10.11
C SER A 188 14.21 -2.47 -9.19
N LEU A 189 14.63 -1.29 -8.71
CA LEU A 189 15.68 -1.14 -7.71
C LEU A 189 15.39 -1.97 -6.44
N SER A 190 14.11 -2.05 -6.01
CA SER A 190 13.71 -2.83 -4.85
C SER A 190 13.81 -4.34 -5.09
N ASP A 191 13.53 -4.80 -6.31
CA ASP A 191 13.69 -6.22 -6.69
C ASP A 191 15.16 -6.62 -6.76
N ILE A 192 16.01 -5.77 -7.37
CA ILE A 192 17.45 -6.01 -7.46
C ILE A 192 18.10 -5.99 -6.07
N SER A 193 17.71 -5.03 -5.22
CA SER A 193 18.20 -4.94 -3.84
C SER A 193 17.81 -6.19 -3.03
N LEU A 194 16.56 -6.63 -3.13
CA LEU A 194 16.10 -7.85 -2.47
C LEU A 194 16.83 -9.09 -3.00
N GLY A 195 17.00 -9.20 -4.32
CA GLY A 195 17.72 -10.30 -4.96
C GLY A 195 19.17 -10.40 -4.48
N SER A 196 19.88 -9.26 -4.41
CA SER A 196 21.24 -9.19 -3.86
C SER A 196 21.28 -9.64 -2.40
N ALA A 197 20.38 -9.15 -1.56
CA ALA A 197 20.30 -9.54 -0.15
C ALA A 197 19.99 -11.05 0.02
N MET A 198 19.12 -11.62 -0.81
CA MET A 198 18.81 -13.05 -0.80
C MET A 198 19.99 -13.90 -1.27
N LEU A 199 20.75 -13.43 -2.25
CA LEU A 199 21.95 -14.11 -2.72
C LEU A 199 23.01 -14.18 -1.61
N GLU A 200 23.27 -13.07 -0.92
CA GLU A 200 24.21 -13.04 0.21
C GLU A 200 23.75 -13.93 1.37
N LYS A 201 22.44 -13.92 1.67
CA LYS A 201 21.86 -14.84 2.66
C LYS A 201 21.99 -16.31 2.26
N ALA A 202 21.78 -16.65 0.99
CA ALA A 202 21.93 -18.03 0.52
C ALA A 202 23.38 -18.51 0.65
N LYS A 203 24.35 -17.66 0.28
CA LYS A 203 25.79 -17.95 0.43
C LYS A 203 26.16 -18.23 1.88
N SER A 204 25.72 -17.41 2.83
CA SER A 204 26.04 -17.61 4.25
C SER A 204 25.43 -18.87 4.85
N MET A 205 24.35 -19.38 4.23
CA MET A 205 23.69 -20.63 4.62
C MET A 205 24.20 -21.86 3.83
N GLY A 206 25.17 -21.69 2.92
CA GLY A 206 25.63 -22.78 2.05
C GLY A 206 24.56 -23.29 1.07
N LEU A 207 23.58 -22.45 0.73
CA LEU A 207 22.48 -22.77 -0.19
C LEU A 207 22.78 -22.25 -1.60
N GLY A 208 22.34 -23.00 -2.62
CA GLY A 208 22.40 -22.61 -4.03
C GLY A 208 23.20 -23.58 -4.90
N GLN A 209 23.24 -23.28 -6.20
CA GLN A 209 23.99 -24.06 -7.19
C GLN A 209 24.73 -23.12 -8.13
N THR A 210 26.05 -23.30 -8.27
CA THR A 210 26.83 -22.57 -9.27
C THR A 210 26.59 -23.18 -10.65
N LEU A 211 26.11 -22.36 -11.58
CA LEU A 211 25.97 -22.72 -12.97
C LEU A 211 27.13 -22.12 -13.77
N ARG A 212 27.64 -22.84 -14.76
CA ARG A 212 28.60 -22.26 -15.71
C ARG A 212 27.83 -21.32 -16.64
N PHE A 213 28.31 -20.09 -16.76
CA PHE A 213 27.82 -19.18 -17.80
C PHE A 213 28.29 -19.70 -19.16
N ALA A 214 27.37 -19.80 -20.12
CA ALA A 214 27.63 -20.27 -21.48
C ALA A 214 28.13 -19.13 -22.37
#